data_AF-A0A6P6UZN0-F1
#
_entry.id   AF-A0A6P6UZN0-F1
#
_cell.length_a   1.000
_cell.length_b   1.000
_cell.length_c   1.000
_cell.angle_alpha   90.00
_cell.angle_beta   90.00
_cell.angle_gamma   90.00
#
_symmetry.space_group_name_H-M   'P 1'
#
loop_
_entity.id
_entity.type
_entity.pdbx_description
1 polymer ?
#
loop_
_entity_poly.entity_id
_entity_poly.type
_entity_poly.pdbx_seq_one_letter_code
_entity_poly.pdbx_strand_id
1 'polypeptide(L)'
;MEWGRLSEVKGKGELGFRDLQQFNTAMLAKQFWRILIRPNLLVSKIVTGRYFKGSSIRNMKIHAGDSWIWKSILSSREVLTEGRVHELISDGRWNEGLLKNMFEEEGCQRILNSQISAFGDKDRLVWMLSKSGGYTVKSRYVVAKEMQLKGRRESLQQESSSRNEANSGVWKFLWSLNVKHKLKHFIWKCLQCILPVNETIRRRIRQGNDGCRCCGKGTETMEHMFFFCKHAELIWKAAPISWNGLKDYRHNFWQWWSGLMEAKIEKSRNQIQFNREERCPGVTTNKVVQEWLEFQEANIAKRDEEATGKGKEDKMVRWEPPSENFLCLNTDAAIKQNEAKVG
;
A
#
# COMPACT_ATOMS: atom_id res chain seq x y z
N MET A 1 6.90 -10.81 14.02
CA MET A 1 6.50 -10.50 12.63
C MET A 1 7.36 -9.34 12.19
N GLU A 2 8.12 -9.51 11.12
CA GLU A 2 9.11 -8.52 10.65
C GLU A 2 8.42 -7.40 9.88
N TRP A 3 8.91 -6.15 9.99
CA TRP A 3 8.31 -4.99 9.32
C TRP A 3 8.23 -5.13 7.79
N GLY A 4 9.28 -5.70 7.19
CA GLY A 4 9.33 -5.95 5.75
C GLY A 4 8.25 -6.93 5.26
N ARG A 5 7.71 -7.78 6.14
CA ARG A 5 6.56 -8.62 5.82
C ARG A 5 5.27 -7.81 5.81
N LEU A 6 5.05 -6.94 6.79
CA LEU A 6 3.83 -6.12 6.89
C LEU A 6 3.64 -5.16 5.71
N SER A 7 4.74 -4.74 5.07
CA SER A 7 4.69 -3.88 3.89
C SER A 7 4.39 -4.62 2.58
N GLU A 8 4.39 -5.96 2.57
CA GLU A 8 4.02 -6.77 1.40
C GLU A 8 2.55 -6.60 1.02
N VAL A 9 2.23 -6.94 -0.23
CA VAL A 9 0.88 -6.75 -0.75
C VAL A 9 -0.14 -7.62 -0.03
N LYS A 10 -1.33 -7.07 0.20
CA LYS A 10 -2.45 -7.76 0.86
C LYS A 10 -2.81 -9.11 0.25
N GLY A 11 -2.66 -9.26 -1.06
CA GLY A 11 -2.91 -10.53 -1.78
C GLY A 11 -1.93 -11.65 -1.46
N LYS A 12 -0.79 -11.36 -0.81
CA LYS A 12 0.17 -12.36 -0.30
C LYS A 12 -0.02 -12.64 1.19
N GLY A 13 -1.05 -12.08 1.81
CA GLY A 13 -1.39 -12.33 3.21
C GLY A 13 -0.82 -11.35 4.21
N GLU A 14 -0.28 -10.24 3.75
CA GLU A 14 0.29 -9.21 4.63
C GLU A 14 -0.62 -7.97 4.66
N LEU A 15 -0.24 -6.90 5.38
CA LEU A 15 -1.14 -5.76 5.60
C LEU A 15 -1.12 -4.69 4.50
N GLY A 16 -0.15 -4.74 3.58
CA GLY A 16 -0.02 -3.74 2.53
C GLY A 16 0.36 -2.37 3.07
N PHE A 17 1.06 -2.30 4.21
CA PHE A 17 1.59 -1.04 4.69
C PHE A 17 2.61 -0.49 3.69
N ARG A 18 2.70 0.84 3.62
CA ARG A 18 3.74 1.45 2.80
C ARG A 18 5.06 1.28 3.53
N ASP A 19 6.06 0.79 2.81
CA ASP A 19 7.44 0.87 3.26
C ASP A 19 7.80 2.36 3.32
N LEU A 20 8.05 2.86 4.53
CA LEU A 20 8.24 4.29 4.76
C LEU A 20 9.49 4.81 4.05
N GLN A 21 10.56 4.02 4.01
CA GLN A 21 11.82 4.41 3.36
C GLN A 21 11.64 4.54 1.85
N GLN A 22 11.01 3.56 1.21
CA GLN A 22 10.75 3.61 -0.23
C GLN A 22 9.71 4.67 -0.59
N PHE A 23 8.72 4.89 0.28
CA PHE A 23 7.73 5.92 0.09
C PHE A 23 8.35 7.33 0.20
N ASN A 24 9.18 7.57 1.22
CA ASN A 24 9.89 8.84 1.40
C ASN A 24 10.85 9.11 0.25
N THR A 25 11.59 8.09 -0.22
CA THR A 25 12.45 8.21 -1.39
C THR A 25 11.65 8.62 -2.64
N ALA A 26 10.47 8.03 -2.86
CA ALA A 26 9.58 8.41 -3.95
C ALA A 26 9.00 9.84 -3.78
N MET A 27 8.79 10.30 -2.54
CA MET A 27 8.37 11.67 -2.26
C MET A 27 9.49 12.69 -2.54
N LEU A 28 10.72 12.38 -2.13
CA LEU A 28 11.90 13.22 -2.41
C LEU A 28 12.14 13.34 -3.92
N ALA A 29 12.08 12.22 -4.65
CA ALA A 29 12.15 12.23 -6.11
C ALA A 29 11.01 13.05 -6.75
N LYS A 30 9.80 13.05 -6.19
CA LYS A 30 8.72 13.94 -6.66
C LYS A 30 9.07 15.41 -6.48
N GLN A 31 9.66 15.78 -5.34
CA GLN A 31 10.08 17.17 -5.10
C GLN A 31 11.20 17.57 -6.05
N PHE A 32 12.18 16.69 -6.25
CA PHE A 32 13.26 16.94 -7.19
C PHE A 32 12.71 17.11 -8.62
N TRP A 33 11.86 16.19 -9.08
CA TRP A 33 11.15 16.30 -10.37
C TRP A 33 10.38 17.62 -10.52
N ARG A 34 9.68 18.05 -9.47
CA ARG A 34 8.92 19.30 -9.46
C ARG A 34 9.84 20.52 -9.62
N ILE A 35 10.99 20.54 -8.97
CA ILE A 35 11.99 21.61 -9.10
C ILE A 35 12.47 21.71 -10.55
N LEU A 36 12.71 20.57 -11.20
CA LEU A 36 13.20 20.51 -12.57
C LEU A 36 12.16 20.97 -13.61
N ILE A 37 10.92 20.50 -13.49
CA ILE A 37 9.88 20.79 -14.50
C ILE A 37 9.23 22.17 -14.30
N ARG A 38 9.27 22.71 -13.08
CA ARG A 38 8.66 24.01 -12.78
C ARG A 38 9.72 25.01 -12.29
N PRO A 39 10.56 25.55 -13.19
CA PRO A 39 11.65 26.46 -12.82
C PRO A 39 11.14 27.78 -12.22
N ASN A 40 9.89 28.17 -12.50
CA ASN A 40 9.32 29.44 -12.06
C ASN A 40 8.80 29.45 -10.62
N LEU A 41 8.72 28.29 -9.94
CA LEU A 41 8.33 28.26 -8.53
C LEU A 41 9.42 28.95 -7.70
N LEU A 42 9.00 29.63 -6.62
CA LEU A 42 9.94 30.27 -5.69
C LEU A 42 10.99 29.27 -5.17
N VAL A 43 10.55 28.08 -4.73
CA VAL A 43 11.44 27.01 -4.28
C VAL A 43 12.43 26.59 -5.35
N SER A 44 12.01 26.50 -6.62
CA SER A 44 12.88 26.15 -7.72
C SER A 44 13.92 27.24 -7.98
N LYS A 45 13.50 28.51 -8.01
CA LYS A 45 14.42 29.65 -8.19
C LYS A 45 15.46 29.72 -7.08
N ILE A 46 15.05 29.54 -5.82
CA ILE A 46 15.95 29.55 -4.66
C ILE A 46 16.93 28.38 -4.73
N VAL A 47 16.43 27.16 -4.96
CA VAL A 47 17.26 25.95 -5.00
C VAL A 47 18.24 26.02 -6.18
N THR A 48 17.77 26.42 -7.37
CA THR A 48 18.61 26.57 -8.56
C THR A 48 19.66 27.67 -8.36
N GLY A 49 19.27 28.84 -7.84
CA GLY A 49 20.22 29.93 -7.57
C GLY A 49 21.29 29.55 -6.54
N ARG A 50 20.91 28.84 -5.48
CA ARG A 50 21.84 28.45 -4.41
C ARG A 50 22.75 27.30 -4.78
N TYR A 51 22.19 26.25 -5.38
CA TYR A 51 22.88 24.97 -5.55
C TYR A 51 23.31 24.67 -6.98
N PHE A 52 22.56 25.11 -8.00
CA PHE A 52 22.85 24.70 -9.37
C PHE A 52 23.98 25.53 -9.98
N LYS A 53 24.05 26.85 -9.76
CA LYS A 53 25.12 27.74 -10.27
C LYS A 53 25.49 27.50 -11.75
N GLY A 54 24.51 27.18 -12.60
CA GLY A 54 24.73 26.86 -14.02
C GLY A 54 25.25 25.44 -14.32
N SER A 55 25.45 24.61 -13.30
CA SER A 55 25.87 23.22 -13.44
C SER A 55 24.72 22.32 -13.94
N SER A 56 25.09 21.31 -14.74
CA SER A 56 24.18 20.23 -15.10
C SER A 56 23.79 19.42 -13.86
N ILE A 57 22.49 19.14 -13.74
CA ILE A 57 21.87 18.37 -12.65
C ILE A 57 22.59 17.04 -12.39
N ARG A 58 22.98 16.34 -13.47
CA ARG A 58 23.66 15.04 -13.42
C ARG A 58 25.03 15.08 -12.75
N ASN A 59 25.73 16.21 -12.85
CA ASN A 59 27.12 16.34 -12.37
C ASN A 59 27.21 17.07 -11.04
N MET A 60 26.08 17.48 -10.48
CA MET A 60 26.03 18.24 -9.25
C MET A 60 26.49 17.38 -8.06
N LYS A 61 27.39 17.92 -7.25
CA LYS A 61 27.96 17.21 -6.10
C LYS A 61 27.32 17.73 -4.81
N ILE A 62 27.22 16.85 -3.83
CA ILE A 62 26.88 17.24 -2.47
C ILE A 62 28.14 17.82 -1.82
N HIS A 63 28.04 19.00 -1.23
CA HIS A 63 29.10 19.62 -0.45
C HIS A 63 28.82 19.52 1.05
N ALA A 64 29.87 19.58 1.88
CA ALA A 64 29.74 19.44 3.33
C ALA A 64 28.79 20.50 3.94
N GLY A 65 28.90 21.75 3.49
CA GLY A 65 28.07 22.88 3.93
C GLY A 65 26.66 22.93 3.32
N ASP A 66 26.28 21.97 2.47
CA ASP A 66 24.93 21.93 1.91
C ASP A 66 23.87 21.62 2.97
N SER A 67 22.67 22.16 2.77
CA SER A 67 21.54 21.90 3.66
C SER A 67 21.14 20.44 3.61
N TRP A 68 20.67 19.91 4.74
CA TRP A 68 20.24 18.51 4.84
C TRP A 68 19.12 18.19 3.83
N ILE A 69 18.16 19.11 3.69
CA ILE A 69 17.05 19.00 2.75
C ILE A 69 17.58 18.88 1.32
N TRP A 70 18.56 19.71 0.93
CA TRP A 70 19.17 19.63 -0.39
C TRP A 70 19.87 18.30 -0.62
N LYS A 71 20.64 17.81 0.37
CA LYS A 71 21.30 16.50 0.30
C LYS A 71 20.28 15.37 0.05
N SER A 72 19.16 15.38 0.77
CA SER A 72 18.08 14.38 0.59
C SER A 72 17.35 14.50 -0.75
N ILE A 73 17.15 15.72 -1.26
CA ILE A 73 16.56 15.93 -2.58
C ILE A 73 17.54 15.44 -3.66
N LEU A 74 18.81 15.82 -3.58
CA LEU A 74 19.83 15.47 -4.56
C LEU A 74 20.18 13.97 -4.53
N SER A 75 20.07 13.29 -3.39
CA SER A 75 20.25 11.83 -3.31
C SER A 75 19.18 11.08 -4.12
N SER A 76 18.04 11.70 -4.41
CA SER A 76 17.01 11.11 -5.29
C SER A 76 17.31 11.30 -6.78
N ARG A 77 18.46 11.89 -7.15
CA ARG A 77 18.82 12.16 -8.54
C ARG A 77 18.96 10.91 -9.39
N GLU A 78 19.66 9.90 -8.89
CA GLU A 78 19.94 8.67 -9.65
C GLU A 78 18.65 8.02 -10.17
N VAL A 79 17.58 8.16 -9.40
CA VAL A 79 16.23 7.69 -9.73
C VAL A 79 15.61 8.41 -10.93
N LEU A 80 16.00 9.65 -11.22
CA LEU A 80 15.37 10.51 -12.22
C LEU A 80 16.22 10.72 -13.49
N THR A 81 17.48 10.29 -13.50
CA THR A 81 18.45 10.70 -14.52
C THR A 81 18.89 9.60 -15.49
N GLU A 82 18.05 8.61 -15.75
CA GLU A 82 18.36 7.54 -16.72
C GLU A 82 18.15 8.00 -18.17
N GLY A 83 19.22 7.99 -18.99
CA GLY A 83 19.21 8.18 -20.45
C GLY A 83 18.89 9.60 -20.96
N ARG A 84 19.43 10.00 -22.11
CA ARG A 84 18.95 11.15 -22.89
C ARG A 84 18.61 10.70 -24.29
N VAL A 85 17.50 11.19 -24.84
CA VAL A 85 17.16 10.96 -26.25
C VAL A 85 18.26 11.51 -27.17
N HIS A 86 18.89 12.62 -26.80
CA HIS A 86 20.03 13.19 -27.53
C HIS A 86 21.23 12.23 -27.63
N GLU A 87 21.47 11.36 -26.65
CA GLU A 87 22.54 10.36 -26.70
C GLU A 87 22.25 9.24 -27.72
N LEU A 88 20.98 9.12 -28.17
CA LEU A 88 20.54 8.16 -29.19
C LEU A 88 20.61 8.74 -30.62
N ILE A 89 21.07 9.99 -30.79
CA ILE A 89 21.07 10.71 -32.07
C ILE A 89 22.53 11.02 -32.46
N SER A 90 22.92 10.67 -33.69
CA SER A 90 24.21 11.02 -34.32
C SER A 90 23.95 11.66 -35.67
N ASP A 91 24.61 12.80 -35.95
CA ASP A 91 24.52 13.49 -37.24
C ASP A 91 23.08 13.79 -37.71
N GLY A 92 22.21 14.11 -36.75
CA GLY A 92 20.80 14.40 -37.00
C GLY A 92 19.93 13.17 -37.33
N ARG A 93 20.46 11.97 -37.15
CA ARG A 93 19.76 10.70 -37.37
C ARG A 93 19.81 9.81 -36.13
N TRP A 94 18.85 8.90 -36.01
CA TRP A 94 18.88 7.89 -34.95
C TRP A 94 20.11 6.99 -35.11
N ASN A 95 20.82 6.73 -34.02
CA ASN A 95 21.94 5.79 -33.99
C ASN A 95 21.39 4.36 -33.88
N GLU A 96 21.19 3.69 -35.03
CA GLU A 96 20.60 2.35 -35.09
C GLU A 96 21.37 1.31 -34.27
N GLY A 97 22.70 1.38 -34.28
CA GLY A 97 23.55 0.44 -33.55
C GLY A 97 23.33 0.54 -32.04
N LEU A 98 23.24 1.78 -31.53
CA LEU A 98 22.99 2.02 -30.11
C LEU A 98 21.54 1.68 -29.72
N LEU A 99 20.56 1.92 -30.61
CA LEU A 99 19.18 1.53 -30.38
C LEU A 99 19.02 0.00 -30.26
N LYS A 100 19.62 -0.77 -31.17
CA LYS A 100 19.57 -2.24 -31.14
C LYS A 100 20.19 -2.85 -29.87
N ASN A 101 21.14 -2.15 -29.26
CA ASN A 101 21.77 -2.59 -28.01
C ASN A 101 20.93 -2.26 -26.77
N MET A 102 20.05 -1.25 -26.83
CA MET A 102 19.31 -0.72 -25.69
C MET A 102 17.82 -1.10 -25.67
N PHE A 103 17.24 -1.41 -26.82
CA PHE A 103 15.80 -1.65 -26.98
C PHE A 103 15.54 -2.97 -27.73
N GLU A 104 14.40 -3.59 -27.42
CA GLU A 104 13.88 -4.71 -28.20
C GLU A 104 13.55 -4.27 -29.64
N GLU A 105 13.51 -5.21 -30.57
CA GLU A 105 13.39 -4.93 -32.01
C GLU A 105 12.12 -4.14 -32.36
N GLU A 106 10.99 -4.44 -31.72
CA GLU A 106 9.75 -3.67 -31.88
C GLU A 106 9.91 -2.20 -31.40
N GLY A 107 10.63 -2.00 -30.28
CA GLY A 107 10.93 -0.68 -29.75
C GLY A 107 11.86 0.11 -30.67
N CYS A 108 12.88 -0.54 -31.22
CA CYS A 108 13.79 0.06 -32.21
C CYS A 108 13.02 0.59 -33.41
N GLN A 109 12.14 -0.23 -34.01
CA GLN A 109 11.38 0.18 -35.19
C GLN A 109 10.47 1.38 -34.92
N ARG A 110 9.83 1.43 -33.75
CA ARG A 110 9.01 2.59 -33.36
C ARG A 110 9.84 3.87 -33.22
N ILE A 111 11.05 3.78 -32.67
CA ILE A 111 11.95 4.93 -32.51
C ILE A 111 12.47 5.39 -33.87
N LEU A 112 12.91 4.46 -34.74
CA LEU A 112 13.40 4.79 -36.08
C LEU A 112 12.34 5.49 -36.95
N ASN A 113 11.08 5.08 -36.81
CA ASN A 113 9.93 5.70 -37.48
C ASN A 113 9.49 7.03 -36.84
N SER A 114 9.98 7.36 -35.65
CA SER A 114 9.67 8.62 -34.99
C SER A 114 10.54 9.74 -35.56
N GLN A 115 9.90 10.84 -35.98
CA GLN A 115 10.62 11.95 -36.58
C GLN A 115 11.41 12.73 -35.51
N ILE A 116 12.71 12.94 -35.76
CA ILE A 116 13.54 13.85 -34.96
C ILE A 116 13.10 15.28 -35.29
N SER A 117 12.85 16.08 -34.27
CA SER A 117 12.47 17.49 -34.46
C SER A 117 13.61 18.25 -35.16
N ALA A 118 13.33 18.75 -36.37
CA ALA A 118 14.28 19.54 -37.15
C ALA A 118 14.56 20.92 -36.54
N PHE A 119 13.72 21.37 -35.60
CA PHE A 119 13.70 22.75 -35.09
C PHE A 119 14.31 22.90 -33.69
N GLY A 120 15.03 21.90 -33.19
CA GLY A 120 15.76 22.02 -31.91
C GLY A 120 14.83 22.33 -30.74
N ASP A 121 13.72 21.59 -30.64
CA ASP A 121 12.81 21.71 -29.50
C ASP A 121 13.57 21.62 -28.18
N LYS A 122 13.16 22.44 -27.20
CA LYS A 122 13.76 22.39 -25.86
C LYS A 122 13.55 21.02 -25.24
N ASP A 123 14.63 20.44 -24.72
CA ASP A 123 14.60 19.19 -23.97
C ASP A 123 13.53 19.21 -22.87
N ARG A 124 12.82 18.09 -22.74
CA ARG A 124 11.81 17.88 -21.70
C ARG A 124 12.11 16.60 -20.94
N LEU A 125 11.92 16.64 -19.63
CA LEU A 125 12.01 15.44 -18.79
C LEU A 125 10.71 14.64 -18.90
N VAL A 126 10.84 13.33 -19.17
CA VAL A 126 9.72 12.40 -19.29
C VAL A 126 9.91 11.23 -18.34
N TRP A 127 8.90 10.98 -17.50
CA TRP A 127 8.89 9.88 -16.56
C TRP A 127 8.40 8.61 -17.25
N MET A 128 9.31 7.72 -17.62
CA MET A 128 9.02 6.54 -18.45
C MET A 128 8.00 5.57 -17.80
N LEU A 129 7.87 5.58 -16.48
CA LEU A 129 6.95 4.71 -15.74
C LEU A 129 5.51 5.24 -15.68
N SER A 130 5.19 6.30 -16.44
CA SER A 130 3.86 6.89 -16.55
C SER A 130 3.50 7.13 -18.00
N LYS A 131 2.29 6.71 -18.40
CA LYS A 131 1.75 6.93 -19.75
C LYS A 131 1.64 8.42 -20.12
N SER A 132 1.53 9.30 -19.13
CA SER A 132 1.48 10.75 -19.32
C SER A 132 2.86 11.42 -19.36
N GLY A 133 3.94 10.67 -19.11
CA GLY A 133 5.27 11.22 -18.88
C GLY A 133 5.41 11.99 -17.55
N GLY A 134 4.34 12.12 -16.76
CA GLY A 134 4.35 12.80 -15.47
C GLY A 134 4.79 11.88 -14.33
N TYR A 135 5.66 12.38 -13.44
CA TYR A 135 6.08 11.67 -12.25
C TYR A 135 4.93 11.48 -11.25
N THR A 136 4.76 10.24 -10.76
CA THR A 136 3.90 9.95 -9.61
C THR A 136 4.64 9.14 -8.56
N VAL A 137 4.39 9.47 -7.29
CA VAL A 137 4.93 8.72 -6.14
C VAL A 137 4.55 7.24 -6.23
N LYS A 138 3.32 6.94 -6.68
CA LYS A 138 2.84 5.57 -6.88
C LYS A 138 3.72 4.81 -7.87
N SER A 139 3.96 5.37 -9.06
CA SER A 139 4.78 4.70 -10.09
C SER A 139 6.21 4.45 -9.62
N ARG A 140 6.83 5.41 -8.91
CA ARG A 140 8.18 5.19 -8.38
C ARG A 140 8.20 4.17 -7.25
N TYR A 141 7.25 4.27 -6.32
CA TYR A 141 7.16 3.37 -5.17
C TYR A 141 7.02 1.91 -5.60
N VAL A 142 6.23 1.63 -6.64
CA VAL A 142 6.07 0.28 -7.20
C VAL A 142 7.41 -0.28 -7.70
N VAL A 143 8.14 0.46 -8.53
CA VAL A 143 9.44 0.03 -9.05
C VAL A 143 10.48 -0.14 -7.95
N ALA A 144 10.53 0.77 -6.99
CA ALA A 144 11.41 0.68 -5.83
C ALA A 144 11.15 -0.61 -5.02
N LYS A 145 9.88 -1.01 -4.89
CA LYS A 145 9.50 -2.25 -4.22
C LYS A 145 9.85 -3.49 -5.05
N GLU A 146 9.66 -3.45 -6.36
CA GLU A 146 10.04 -4.55 -7.26
C GLU A 146 11.55 -4.80 -7.26
N MET A 147 12.35 -3.75 -7.29
CA MET A 147 13.82 -3.84 -7.19
C MET A 147 14.26 -4.49 -5.87
N GLN A 148 13.67 -4.08 -4.73
CA GLN A 148 13.94 -4.72 -3.44
C GLN A 148 13.55 -6.20 -3.42
N LEU A 149 12.40 -6.54 -4.00
CA LEU A 149 11.93 -7.92 -4.09
C LEU A 149 12.83 -8.80 -4.97
N LYS A 150 13.35 -8.26 -6.09
CA LYS A 150 14.32 -8.95 -6.95
C LYS A 150 15.64 -9.19 -6.21
N GLY A 151 16.22 -8.16 -5.60
CA GLY A 151 17.46 -8.30 -4.83
C GLY A 151 17.34 -9.31 -3.67
N ARG A 152 16.18 -9.36 -2.99
CA ARG A 152 15.94 -10.36 -1.93
C ARG A 152 15.84 -11.80 -2.47
N ARG A 153 15.27 -11.99 -3.66
CA ARG A 153 15.18 -13.31 -4.33
C ARG A 153 16.53 -13.81 -4.84
N GLU A 154 17.39 -12.92 -5.32
CA GLU A 154 18.73 -13.28 -5.79
C GLU A 154 19.67 -13.63 -4.62
N SER A 155 19.47 -13.01 -3.45
CA SER A 155 20.25 -13.31 -2.23
C SER A 155 19.83 -14.58 -1.48
N LEU A 156 18.66 -15.15 -1.79
CA LEU A 156 18.13 -16.35 -1.14
C LEU A 156 17.72 -17.34 -2.22
N GLN A 157 18.52 -18.39 -2.46
CA GLN A 157 18.14 -19.58 -3.22
C GLN A 157 17.03 -20.36 -2.50
N GLN A 158 15.87 -19.74 -2.31
CA GLN A 158 14.75 -20.36 -1.62
C GLN A 158 13.59 -20.51 -2.59
N GLU A 159 13.32 -21.78 -2.91
CA GLU A 159 12.19 -22.23 -3.69
C GLU A 159 10.91 -21.54 -3.22
N SER A 160 10.22 -20.87 -4.16
CA SER A 160 8.88 -20.38 -3.89
C SER A 160 7.97 -21.60 -3.72
N SER A 161 7.71 -22.00 -2.47
CA SER A 161 6.79 -23.10 -2.20
C SER A 161 5.41 -22.79 -2.80
N SER A 162 4.83 -23.74 -3.51
CA SER A 162 3.48 -23.70 -4.10
C SER A 162 2.37 -23.28 -3.13
N ARG A 163 2.61 -23.43 -1.81
CA ARG A 163 1.71 -22.98 -0.74
C ARG A 163 1.38 -21.48 -0.79
N ASN A 164 2.29 -20.62 -1.23
CA ASN A 164 2.04 -19.17 -1.25
C ASN A 164 1.07 -18.74 -2.37
N GLU A 165 0.96 -19.52 -3.44
CA GLU A 165 0.09 -19.21 -4.58
C GLU A 165 -1.37 -19.62 -4.30
N ALA A 166 -1.55 -20.81 -3.71
CA ALA A 166 -2.84 -21.30 -3.22
C ALA A 166 -3.45 -20.37 -2.14
N ASN A 167 -2.61 -19.80 -1.27
CA ASN A 167 -3.05 -18.87 -0.23
C ASN A 167 -3.54 -17.52 -0.77
N SER A 168 -3.21 -17.15 -2.01
CA SER A 168 -3.60 -15.85 -2.58
C SER A 168 -5.11 -15.67 -2.70
N GLY A 169 -5.86 -16.74 -2.94
CA GLY A 169 -7.32 -16.73 -3.03
C GLY A 169 -7.98 -16.35 -1.70
N VAL A 170 -7.52 -16.96 -0.60
CA VAL A 170 -8.01 -16.70 0.77
C VAL A 170 -7.84 -15.22 1.13
N TRP A 171 -6.67 -14.65 0.84
CA TRP A 171 -6.40 -13.25 1.15
C TRP A 171 -7.19 -12.27 0.29
N LYS A 172 -7.26 -12.52 -1.02
CA LYS A 172 -8.09 -11.71 -1.93
C LYS A 172 -9.56 -11.70 -1.47
N PHE A 173 -10.08 -12.86 -1.10
CA PHE A 173 -11.43 -12.99 -0.57
C PHE A 173 -11.62 -12.23 0.74
N LEU A 174 -10.73 -12.41 1.72
CA LEU A 174 -10.82 -11.70 3.01
C LEU A 174 -10.90 -10.18 2.82
N TRP A 175 -10.04 -9.64 1.96
CA TRP A 175 -9.98 -8.20 1.74
C TRP A 175 -11.14 -7.66 0.89
N SER A 176 -11.76 -8.49 0.05
CA SER A 176 -12.93 -8.11 -0.75
C SER A 176 -14.26 -8.12 0.02
N LEU A 177 -14.32 -8.77 1.19
CA LEU A 177 -15.55 -8.79 2.01
C LEU A 177 -16.07 -7.38 2.32
N ASN A 178 -17.37 -7.14 2.18
CA ASN A 178 -17.98 -5.87 2.60
C ASN A 178 -18.31 -5.90 4.11
N VAL A 179 -17.28 -5.86 4.96
CA VAL A 179 -17.41 -5.85 6.42
C VAL A 179 -16.46 -4.83 7.04
N LYS A 180 -16.75 -4.40 8.28
CA LYS A 180 -15.89 -3.47 9.03
C LYS A 180 -14.44 -3.95 9.04
N HIS A 181 -13.49 -3.06 8.78
CA HIS A 181 -12.06 -3.39 8.71
C HIS A 181 -11.54 -4.10 9.95
N LYS A 182 -12.02 -3.74 11.15
CA LYS A 182 -11.65 -4.42 12.40
C LYS A 182 -11.88 -5.94 12.36
N LEU A 183 -12.93 -6.40 11.68
CA LEU A 183 -13.25 -7.82 11.51
C LEU A 183 -12.30 -8.48 10.50
N LYS A 184 -11.99 -7.79 9.39
CA LYS A 184 -10.98 -8.29 8.42
C LYS A 184 -9.63 -8.49 9.08
N HIS A 185 -9.20 -7.52 9.89
CA HIS A 185 -7.96 -7.61 10.64
C HIS A 185 -7.99 -8.70 11.71
N PHE A 186 -9.12 -8.90 12.38
CA PHE A 186 -9.29 -10.00 13.32
C PHE A 186 -9.11 -11.35 12.64
N ILE A 187 -9.83 -11.60 11.54
CA ILE A 187 -9.70 -12.84 10.75
C ILE A 187 -8.28 -12.99 10.20
N TRP A 188 -7.66 -11.91 9.72
CA TRP A 188 -6.26 -11.92 9.30
C TRP A 188 -5.33 -12.36 10.45
N LYS A 189 -5.54 -11.89 11.69
CA LYS A 189 -4.79 -12.34 12.86
C LYS A 189 -5.01 -13.83 13.17
N CYS A 190 -6.23 -14.33 12.98
CA CYS A 190 -6.53 -15.76 13.10
C CYS A 190 -5.73 -16.55 12.05
N LEU A 191 -5.84 -16.18 10.77
CA LEU A 191 -5.16 -16.86 9.66
C LEU A 191 -3.62 -16.79 9.75
N GLN A 192 -3.08 -15.76 10.40
CA GLN A 192 -1.64 -15.64 10.70
C GLN A 192 -1.22 -16.36 11.99
N CYS A 193 -2.15 -17.01 12.71
CA CYS A 193 -1.92 -17.66 14.01
C CYS A 193 -1.21 -16.74 15.03
N ILE A 194 -1.67 -15.49 15.12
CA ILE A 194 -1.09 -14.46 16.00
C ILE A 194 -2.07 -13.91 17.04
N LEU A 195 -3.27 -14.48 17.15
CA LEU A 195 -4.18 -14.12 18.24
C LEU A 195 -3.54 -14.41 19.61
N PRO A 196 -3.73 -13.54 20.60
CA PRO A 196 -3.15 -13.69 21.94
C PRO A 196 -3.95 -14.70 22.78
N VAL A 197 -4.05 -15.94 22.32
CA VAL A 197 -4.56 -17.07 23.12
C VAL A 197 -3.44 -17.58 24.04
N ASN A 198 -3.78 -18.16 25.21
CA ASN A 198 -2.77 -18.49 26.22
C ASN A 198 -1.68 -19.44 25.69
N GLU A 199 -2.00 -20.38 24.79
CA GLU A 199 -1.00 -21.22 24.12
C GLU A 199 0.03 -20.38 23.34
N THR A 200 -0.43 -19.41 22.55
CA THR A 200 0.44 -18.55 21.74
C THR A 200 1.27 -17.60 22.61
N ILE A 201 0.69 -17.09 23.70
CA ILE A 201 1.40 -16.26 24.68
C ILE A 201 2.50 -17.10 25.34
N ARG A 202 2.17 -18.28 25.87
CA ARG A 202 3.12 -19.19 26.52
C ARG A 202 4.25 -19.58 25.56
N ARG A 203 3.93 -19.94 24.32
CA ARG A 203 4.92 -20.28 23.29
C ARG A 203 5.89 -19.14 22.98
N ARG A 204 5.44 -17.88 23.01
CA ARG A 204 6.28 -16.71 22.67
C ARG A 204 7.08 -16.17 23.85
N ILE A 205 6.44 -16.06 25.02
CA ILE A 205 7.04 -15.47 26.23
C ILE A 205 7.75 -16.55 27.08
N ARG A 206 7.46 -17.83 26.83
CA ARG A 206 7.94 -19.00 27.60
C ARG A 206 7.51 -18.97 29.08
N GLN A 207 6.45 -18.24 29.40
CA GLN A 207 5.92 -18.08 30.75
C GLN A 207 4.38 -18.14 30.74
N GLY A 208 3.80 -18.49 31.89
CA GLY A 208 2.36 -18.54 32.11
C GLY A 208 1.71 -19.90 31.87
N ASN A 209 0.47 -20.04 32.36
CA ASN A 209 -0.40 -21.20 32.12
C ASN A 209 -1.10 -21.04 30.77
N ASP A 210 -1.12 -22.11 29.96
CA ASP A 210 -1.81 -22.15 28.66
C ASP A 210 -3.26 -22.64 28.76
N GLY A 211 -3.75 -23.00 29.95
CA GLY A 211 -5.12 -23.45 30.16
C GLY A 211 -6.18 -22.42 29.77
N CYS A 212 -7.33 -22.88 29.29
CA CYS A 212 -8.46 -22.01 28.97
C CYS A 212 -9.10 -21.43 30.23
N ARG A 213 -9.05 -20.10 30.38
CA ARG A 213 -9.67 -19.42 31.53
C ARG A 213 -11.19 -19.36 31.45
N CYS A 214 -11.75 -19.47 30.24
CA CYS A 214 -13.19 -19.46 30.04
C CYS A 214 -13.82 -20.75 30.57
N CYS A 215 -13.35 -21.91 30.10
CA CYS A 215 -13.97 -23.19 30.46
C CYS A 215 -13.28 -23.93 31.61
N GLY A 216 -12.04 -23.56 31.94
CA GLY A 216 -11.20 -24.24 32.93
C GLY A 216 -10.63 -25.58 32.48
N LYS A 217 -10.79 -25.96 31.20
CA LYS A 217 -10.40 -27.28 30.67
C LYS A 217 -9.52 -27.14 29.44
N GLY A 218 -8.45 -27.95 29.40
CA GLY A 218 -7.55 -28.05 28.24
C GLY A 218 -6.75 -26.78 27.96
N THR A 219 -5.89 -26.87 26.94
CA THR A 219 -5.08 -25.75 26.44
C THR A 219 -5.93 -24.77 25.63
N GLU A 220 -5.77 -23.48 25.89
CA GLU A 220 -6.39 -22.38 25.17
C GLU A 220 -5.70 -22.15 23.83
N THR A 221 -6.05 -22.99 22.86
CA THR A 221 -5.71 -22.79 21.46
C THR A 221 -6.75 -21.90 20.78
N MET A 222 -6.46 -21.44 19.56
CA MET A 222 -7.41 -20.69 18.75
C MET A 222 -8.66 -21.53 18.45
N GLU A 223 -8.46 -22.77 18.05
CA GLU A 223 -9.51 -23.73 17.75
C GLU A 223 -10.33 -24.07 18.99
N HIS A 224 -9.69 -24.20 20.16
CA HIS A 224 -10.42 -24.36 21.41
C HIS A 224 -11.32 -23.16 21.67
N MET A 225 -10.76 -21.94 21.61
CA MET A 225 -11.52 -20.71 21.87
C MET A 225 -12.70 -20.50 20.92
N PHE A 226 -12.57 -20.86 19.64
CA PHE A 226 -13.65 -20.69 18.67
C PHE A 226 -14.60 -21.87 18.58
N PHE A 227 -14.16 -23.10 18.77
CA PHE A 227 -14.96 -24.28 18.38
C PHE A 227 -15.19 -25.29 19.50
N PHE A 228 -14.24 -25.50 20.40
CA PHE A 228 -14.29 -26.59 21.39
C PHE A 228 -14.50 -26.14 22.84
N CYS A 229 -14.42 -24.83 23.11
CA CYS A 229 -14.74 -24.27 24.41
C CYS A 229 -16.25 -24.38 24.64
N LYS A 230 -16.65 -24.92 25.80
CA LYS A 230 -18.07 -25.06 26.19
C LYS A 230 -18.89 -23.78 26.00
N HIS A 231 -18.28 -22.61 26.24
CA HIS A 231 -18.93 -21.33 26.05
C HIS A 231 -19.07 -20.96 24.57
N ALA A 232 -18.06 -21.24 23.75
CA ALA A 232 -18.13 -21.00 22.32
C ALA A 232 -19.19 -21.89 21.65
N GLU A 233 -19.29 -23.15 22.06
CA GLU A 233 -20.34 -24.06 21.58
C GLU A 233 -21.75 -23.55 21.90
N LEU A 234 -21.98 -23.00 23.09
CA LEU A 234 -23.25 -22.38 23.46
C LEU A 234 -23.58 -21.17 22.59
N ILE A 235 -22.60 -20.31 22.33
CA ILE A 235 -22.76 -19.15 21.45
C ILE A 235 -23.13 -19.61 20.02
N TRP A 236 -22.44 -20.61 19.48
CA TRP A 236 -22.75 -21.13 18.15
C TRP A 236 -24.12 -21.82 18.06
N LYS A 237 -24.56 -22.49 19.13
CA LYS A 237 -25.92 -23.06 19.20
C LYS A 237 -27.01 -21.99 19.23
N ALA A 238 -26.73 -20.85 19.87
CA ALA A 238 -27.67 -19.73 19.94
C ALA A 238 -27.67 -18.86 18.67
N ALA A 239 -26.60 -18.91 17.87
CA ALA A 239 -26.50 -18.13 16.64
C ALA A 239 -27.42 -18.71 15.55
N PRO A 240 -28.09 -17.87 14.73
CA PRO A 240 -29.01 -18.30 13.67
C PRO A 240 -28.26 -18.79 12.41
N ILE A 241 -27.23 -19.62 12.60
CA ILE A 241 -26.30 -20.07 11.55
C ILE A 241 -25.87 -21.51 11.84
N SER A 242 -25.97 -22.38 10.82
CA SER A 242 -25.58 -23.79 10.93
C SER A 242 -24.25 -24.05 10.22
N TRP A 243 -23.32 -24.67 10.93
CA TRP A 243 -21.99 -25.05 10.44
C TRP A 243 -21.84 -26.56 10.22
N ASN A 244 -22.94 -27.29 10.05
CA ASN A 244 -22.91 -28.75 9.97
C ASN A 244 -21.94 -29.29 8.90
N GLY A 245 -21.85 -28.63 7.74
CA GLY A 245 -20.91 -28.99 6.67
C GLY A 245 -19.46 -28.57 6.88
N LEU A 246 -19.13 -27.87 7.97
CA LEU A 246 -17.76 -27.44 8.29
C LEU A 246 -17.23 -28.06 9.60
N LYS A 247 -17.96 -29.02 10.16
CA LYS A 247 -17.61 -29.62 11.47
C LYS A 247 -16.24 -30.29 11.46
N ASP A 248 -15.87 -30.91 10.36
CA ASP A 248 -14.62 -31.66 10.22
C ASP A 248 -13.40 -30.75 10.13
N TYR A 249 -13.58 -29.49 9.71
CA TYR A 249 -12.49 -28.52 9.60
C TYR A 249 -12.20 -27.75 10.90
N ARG A 250 -13.00 -27.94 11.96
CA ARG A 250 -12.87 -27.18 13.22
C ARG A 250 -11.53 -27.39 13.95
N HIS A 251 -10.79 -28.44 13.60
CA HIS A 251 -9.45 -28.71 14.12
C HIS A 251 -8.37 -27.76 13.56
N ASN A 252 -8.71 -26.96 12.55
CA ASN A 252 -7.79 -26.00 11.95
C ASN A 252 -8.56 -24.77 11.43
N PHE A 253 -8.35 -23.61 12.05
CA PHE A 253 -9.08 -22.40 11.66
C PHE A 253 -8.89 -22.02 10.18
N TRP A 254 -7.71 -22.26 9.62
CA TRP A 254 -7.44 -21.96 8.21
C TRP A 254 -8.28 -22.82 7.27
N GLN A 255 -8.34 -24.13 7.52
CA GLN A 255 -9.16 -25.05 6.73
C GLN A 255 -10.65 -24.73 6.90
N TRP A 256 -11.09 -24.44 8.11
CA TRP A 256 -12.47 -24.03 8.39
C TRP A 256 -12.84 -22.76 7.61
N TRP A 257 -11.97 -21.75 7.61
CA TRP A 257 -12.17 -20.51 6.86
C TRP A 257 -12.14 -20.74 5.34
N SER A 258 -11.28 -21.63 4.86
CA SER A 258 -11.19 -21.98 3.44
C SER A 258 -12.46 -22.69 2.96
N GLY A 259 -12.97 -23.66 3.73
CA GLY A 259 -14.26 -24.30 3.45
C GLY A 259 -15.42 -23.32 3.46
N LEU A 260 -15.42 -22.34 4.38
CA LEU A 260 -16.41 -21.26 4.40
C LEU A 260 -16.39 -20.41 3.11
N MET A 261 -15.18 -20.07 2.64
CA MET A 261 -14.99 -19.34 1.40
C MET A 261 -15.53 -20.14 0.20
N GLU A 262 -15.20 -21.42 0.10
CA GLU A 262 -15.64 -22.30 -0.98
C GLU A 262 -17.17 -22.43 -1.01
N ALA A 263 -17.82 -22.67 0.13
CA ALA A 263 -19.27 -22.75 0.23
C ALA A 263 -19.98 -21.44 -0.21
N LYS A 264 -19.38 -20.27 0.09
CA LYS A 264 -19.93 -18.97 -0.36
C LYS A 264 -19.76 -18.76 -1.86
N ILE A 265 -18.61 -19.15 -2.41
CA ILE A 265 -18.34 -19.07 -3.85
C ILE A 265 -19.29 -20.01 -4.60
N GLU A 266 -19.46 -21.24 -4.11
CA GLU A 266 -20.37 -22.23 -4.68
C GLU A 266 -21.83 -21.77 -4.63
N LYS A 267 -22.30 -21.23 -3.51
CA LYS A 267 -23.66 -20.65 -3.42
C LYS A 267 -23.87 -19.50 -4.42
N SER A 268 -22.86 -18.65 -4.59
CA SER A 268 -22.92 -17.54 -5.56
C SER A 268 -22.91 -18.05 -7.01
N ARG A 269 -22.13 -19.10 -7.30
CA ARG A 269 -22.09 -19.77 -8.62
C ARG A 269 -23.40 -20.48 -8.94
N ASN A 270 -23.97 -21.20 -7.97
CA ASN A 270 -25.21 -21.95 -8.13
C ASN A 270 -26.41 -21.00 -8.34
N GLN A 271 -26.43 -19.84 -7.68
CA GLN A 271 -27.43 -18.80 -7.95
C GLN A 271 -27.37 -18.26 -9.39
N ILE A 272 -26.17 -18.09 -9.95
CA ILE A 272 -26.00 -17.61 -11.33
C ILE A 272 -26.35 -18.70 -12.35
N GLN A 273 -25.95 -19.94 -12.09
CA GLN A 273 -26.04 -21.04 -13.05
C GLN A 273 -27.42 -21.73 -13.07
N PHE A 274 -28.09 -21.83 -11.92
CA PHE A 274 -29.36 -22.56 -11.81
C PHE A 274 -30.59 -21.67 -11.65
N ASN A 275 -30.47 -20.45 -11.09
CA ASN A 275 -31.64 -19.59 -10.86
C ASN A 275 -31.90 -18.54 -11.96
N ARG A 276 -31.06 -18.43 -13.00
CA ARG A 276 -31.16 -17.45 -14.11
C ARG A 276 -31.75 -16.09 -13.66
N GLU A 277 -31.25 -15.55 -12.55
CA GLU A 277 -31.61 -14.19 -12.13
C GLU A 277 -30.95 -13.21 -13.11
N GLU A 278 -31.63 -12.92 -14.23
CA GLU A 278 -31.35 -11.74 -15.01
C GLU A 278 -31.53 -10.54 -14.09
N ARG A 279 -30.46 -9.76 -13.92
CA ARG A 279 -30.50 -8.55 -13.10
C ARG A 279 -31.50 -7.58 -13.72
N CYS A 280 -32.72 -7.56 -13.20
CA CYS A 280 -33.64 -6.46 -13.45
C CYS A 280 -33.02 -5.21 -12.79
N PRO A 281 -32.68 -4.15 -13.56
CA PRO A 281 -32.04 -2.96 -13.02
C PRO A 281 -32.83 -2.33 -11.88
N GLY A 282 -34.16 -2.41 -11.91
CA GLY A 282 -35.07 -1.90 -10.89
C GLY A 282 -34.88 -2.51 -9.49
N VAL A 283 -34.57 -3.80 -9.40
CA VAL A 283 -34.33 -4.49 -8.11
C VAL A 283 -32.97 -4.11 -7.55
N THR A 284 -31.96 -3.92 -8.41
CA THR A 284 -30.63 -3.47 -7.99
C THR A 284 -30.67 -2.01 -7.55
N THR A 285 -31.40 -1.13 -8.26
CA THR A 285 -31.58 0.26 -7.82
C THR A 285 -32.38 0.35 -6.53
N ASN A 286 -33.44 -0.43 -6.35
CA ASN A 286 -34.19 -0.41 -5.09
C ASN A 286 -33.37 -0.92 -3.91
N LYS A 287 -32.53 -1.93 -4.12
CA LYS A 287 -31.65 -2.45 -3.08
C LYS A 287 -30.51 -1.49 -2.76
N VAL A 288 -29.93 -0.83 -3.76
CA VAL A 288 -28.92 0.22 -3.57
C VAL A 288 -29.52 1.46 -2.90
N VAL A 289 -30.77 1.81 -3.21
CA VAL A 289 -31.49 2.92 -2.56
C VAL A 289 -31.82 2.57 -1.12
N GLN A 290 -32.29 1.36 -0.83
CA GLN A 290 -32.53 0.88 0.54
C GLN A 290 -31.22 0.84 1.35
N GLU A 291 -30.16 0.26 0.79
CA GLU A 291 -28.84 0.23 1.44
C GLU A 291 -28.25 1.65 1.62
N TRP A 292 -28.55 2.60 0.72
CA TRP A 292 -28.16 4.00 0.86
C TRP A 292 -29.00 4.75 1.92
N LEU A 293 -30.30 4.46 2.03
CA LEU A 293 -31.17 5.01 3.07
C LEU A 293 -30.79 4.47 4.45
N GLU A 294 -30.54 3.16 4.59
CA GLU A 294 -30.02 2.54 5.81
C GLU A 294 -28.66 3.13 6.20
N PHE A 295 -27.79 3.44 5.22
CA PHE A 295 -26.53 4.13 5.44
C PHE A 295 -26.71 5.59 5.88
N GLN A 296 -27.68 6.31 5.34
CA GLN A 296 -28.01 7.67 5.76
C GLN A 296 -28.56 7.68 7.18
N GLU A 297 -29.52 6.81 7.52
CA GLU A 297 -30.09 6.69 8.87
C GLU A 297 -29.04 6.33 9.91
N ALA A 298 -28.15 5.37 9.61
CA ALA A 298 -27.05 4.99 10.50
C ALA A 298 -26.00 6.11 10.69
N ASN A 299 -25.93 7.08 9.78
CA ASN A 299 -25.03 8.23 9.89
C ASN A 299 -25.72 9.48 10.47
N ILE A 300 -27.04 9.63 10.35
CA ILE A 300 -27.83 10.65 11.06
C ILE A 300 -27.84 10.31 12.56
N ALA A 301 -28.05 9.04 12.93
CA ALA A 301 -27.96 8.59 14.31
C ALA A 301 -26.58 8.85 14.95
N LYS A 302 -25.50 8.76 14.17
CA LYS A 302 -24.16 9.15 14.62
C LYS A 302 -23.99 10.66 14.80
N ARG A 303 -24.63 11.48 13.96
CA ARG A 303 -24.58 12.95 14.08
C ARG A 303 -25.32 13.42 15.33
N ASP A 304 -26.40 12.76 15.71
CA ASP A 304 -27.18 13.09 16.91
C ASP A 304 -26.49 12.60 18.21
N GLU A 305 -25.77 11.47 18.16
CA GLU A 305 -24.88 11.02 19.26
C GLU A 305 -23.62 11.90 19.38
N GLU A 306 -23.05 12.39 18.28
CA GLU A 306 -21.94 13.37 18.30
C GLU A 306 -22.41 14.78 18.73
N ALA A 307 -23.69 15.14 18.55
CA ALA A 307 -24.24 16.44 18.95
C ALA A 307 -24.54 16.56 20.46
N THR A 308 -24.60 15.45 21.20
CA THR A 308 -24.87 15.45 22.65
C THR A 308 -23.63 15.12 23.51
N GLY A 309 -22.48 14.84 22.88
CA GLY A 309 -21.19 14.78 23.54
C GLY A 309 -20.63 16.17 23.81
N LYS A 310 -20.54 16.58 25.08
CA LYS A 310 -19.79 17.78 25.52
C LYS A 310 -18.30 17.63 25.19
N GLY A 311 -17.91 17.91 23.95
CA GLY A 311 -16.55 18.19 23.52
C GLY A 311 -16.31 19.70 23.53
N LYS A 312 -15.20 20.14 24.12
CA LYS A 312 -14.80 21.56 24.21
C LYS A 312 -14.89 22.22 22.83
N GLU A 313 -15.53 23.39 22.77
CA GLU A 313 -15.55 24.26 21.59
C GLU A 313 -14.12 24.60 21.15
N ASP A 314 -13.65 23.93 20.10
CA ASP A 314 -12.51 24.37 19.33
C ASP A 314 -12.99 25.49 18.43
N LYS A 315 -12.68 26.74 18.81
CA LYS A 315 -12.83 27.88 17.91
C LYS A 315 -12.06 27.57 16.63
N MET A 316 -12.76 27.51 15.49
CA MET A 316 -12.15 27.47 14.17
C MET A 316 -11.27 28.73 14.00
N VAL A 317 -9.98 28.62 14.28
CA VAL A 317 -9.01 29.67 13.99
C VAL A 317 -8.82 29.67 12.47
N ARG A 318 -9.39 30.68 11.81
CA ARG A 318 -9.11 30.96 10.39
C ARG A 318 -7.63 31.30 10.28
N TRP A 319 -6.91 30.58 9.41
CA TRP A 319 -5.48 30.83 9.21
C TRP A 319 -5.26 32.26 8.70
N GLU A 320 -4.40 33.00 9.40
CA GLU A 320 -3.92 34.32 8.99
C GLU A 320 -2.44 34.23 8.58
N PRO A 321 -2.02 34.93 7.52
CA PRO A 321 -0.62 34.97 7.13
C PRO A 321 0.23 35.61 8.23
N PRO A 322 1.48 35.15 8.46
CA PRO A 322 2.37 35.78 9.43
C PRO A 322 2.70 37.23 9.03
N SER A 323 2.94 38.09 10.02
CA SER A 323 3.44 39.46 9.81
C SER A 323 4.70 39.48 8.94
N GLU A 324 4.94 40.59 8.21
CA GLU A 324 5.92 40.74 7.11
C GLU A 324 7.36 40.26 7.40
N ASN A 325 7.74 40.07 8.67
CA ASN A 325 9.07 39.60 9.08
C ASN A 325 9.14 38.12 9.55
N PHE A 326 8.06 37.35 9.40
CA PHE A 326 7.99 35.96 9.86
C PHE A 326 7.65 34.97 8.75
N LEU A 327 8.32 33.82 8.76
CA LEU A 327 8.10 32.74 7.79
C LEU A 327 7.55 31.51 8.52
N CYS A 328 6.34 31.08 8.16
CA CYS A 328 5.72 29.89 8.75
C CYS A 328 6.13 28.64 7.95
N LEU A 329 6.86 27.74 8.58
CA LEU A 329 7.23 26.43 8.02
C LEU A 329 6.40 25.35 8.72
N ASN A 330 5.43 24.77 8.00
CA ASN A 330 4.74 23.58 8.46
C ASN A 330 5.64 22.37 8.17
N THR A 331 6.24 21.80 9.20
CA THR A 331 6.98 20.53 9.11
C THR A 331 6.32 19.50 10.01
N ASP A 332 5.81 18.42 9.43
CA ASP A 332 5.31 17.21 10.09
C ASP A 332 6.43 16.32 10.66
N ALA A 333 7.52 16.94 11.09
CA ALA A 333 8.73 16.26 11.54
C ALA A 333 8.62 15.82 13.00
N ALA A 334 8.98 14.56 13.28
CA ALA A 334 9.20 14.07 14.63
C ALA A 334 10.70 14.06 14.95
N ILE A 335 11.09 14.63 16.10
CA ILE A 335 12.48 14.68 16.56
C ILE A 335 12.70 13.60 17.62
N LYS A 336 13.70 12.75 17.42
CA LYS A 336 14.17 11.79 18.44
C LYS A 336 15.32 12.43 19.20
N GLN A 337 15.10 12.84 20.46
CA GLN A 337 16.02 13.70 21.22
C GLN A 337 17.47 13.17 21.38
N ASN A 338 17.73 11.87 21.23
CA ASN A 338 19.05 11.26 21.46
C ASN A 338 19.84 10.90 20.19
N GLU A 339 19.29 11.14 19.01
CA GLU A 339 20.02 10.97 17.76
C GLU A 339 19.79 12.25 16.96
N ALA A 340 20.84 13.00 16.64
CA ALA A 340 20.75 14.19 15.80
C ALA A 340 20.38 13.84 14.34
N LYS A 341 19.24 13.18 14.14
CA LYS A 341 18.65 12.71 12.89
C LYS A 341 17.14 12.89 12.98
N VAL A 342 16.56 13.58 12.01
CA VAL A 342 15.11 13.76 11.83
C VAL A 342 14.66 12.79 10.73
N GLY A 343 13.57 12.05 10.98
CA GLY A 343 13.04 11.00 10.08
C GLY A 343 11.88 11.46 9.22
#